data_AF-A0A8J4TXW7-F1
#
_entry.id   AF-A0A8J4TXW7-F1
#
_cell.length_a   1.000
_cell.length_b   1.000
_cell.length_c   1.000
_cell.angle_alpha   90.00
_cell.angle_beta   90.00
_cell.angle_gamma   90.00
#
_symmetry.space_group_name_H-M   'P 1'
#
loop_
_entity.id
_entity.type
_entity.pdbx_description
1 polymer ?
#
loop_
_entity_poly.entity_id
_entity_poly.type
_entity_poly.pdbx_seq_one_letter_code
_entity_poly.pdbx_strand_id
1 'polypeptide(L)'
;ILVYGSMDTSSQCVLDLQNATGSPVLCLKHVSNFLFAGLHDGTLLIYRRAPEGELWNPEPCRKVLVGHEPVQTMLALDDSIWASCGNSVSVIDVSSLSIQRFEVHQDPVVSVAHMVRAGGGVWMAFSEGSCIRLFHTETLEHLQEINISTRSSFHSSSQKNLRVTSLLICQGLLWVGTAQGIIITLPVPKLEGIPKIT
;
A
#
# COMPACT_ATOMS: atom_id res chain seq x y z
N ILE A 1 9.34 13.56 -10.07
CA ILE A 1 9.17 13.42 -8.60
C ILE A 1 10.12 14.41 -7.98
N LEU A 2 9.62 15.39 -7.23
CA LEU A 2 10.43 16.44 -6.64
C LEU A 2 10.85 16.03 -5.22
N VAL A 3 12.13 16.17 -4.91
CA VAL A 3 12.72 15.87 -3.61
C VAL A 3 13.11 17.18 -2.93
N TYR A 4 12.76 17.31 -1.65
CA TYR A 4 13.05 18.49 -0.83
C TYR A 4 13.78 18.07 0.44
N GLY A 5 14.76 18.88 0.86
CA GLY A 5 15.46 18.70 2.14
C GLY A 5 14.64 19.26 3.30
N SER A 6 14.68 18.61 4.47
CA SER A 6 13.91 19.00 5.65
C SER A 6 14.55 20.13 6.49
N MET A 7 15.81 20.48 6.21
CA MET A 7 16.61 21.31 7.14
C MET A 7 16.46 22.82 6.92
N ASP A 8 15.99 23.27 5.75
CA ASP A 8 15.85 24.70 5.45
C ASP A 8 14.40 25.08 5.12
N THR A 9 13.89 26.09 5.83
CA THR A 9 12.57 26.70 5.61
C THR A 9 12.45 27.46 4.28
N SER A 10 13.56 27.64 3.55
CA SER A 10 13.60 28.13 2.17
C SER A 10 13.43 27.02 1.12
N SER A 11 13.14 25.79 1.57
CA SER A 11 12.96 24.53 0.84
C SER A 11 13.10 24.63 -0.68
N GLN A 12 14.35 24.62 -1.16
CA GLN A 12 14.63 24.46 -2.58
C GLN A 12 14.51 22.98 -2.95
N CYS A 13 13.99 22.71 -4.15
CA CYS A 13 14.00 21.36 -4.72
C CYS A 13 15.45 20.91 -4.88
N VAL A 14 15.84 19.83 -4.21
CA VAL A 14 17.22 19.30 -4.24
C VAL A 14 17.43 18.27 -5.34
N LEU A 15 16.35 17.67 -5.85
CA LEU A 15 16.39 16.72 -6.95
C LEU A 15 15.04 16.61 -7.67
N ASP A 16 15.08 16.57 -8.99
CA ASP A 16 13.92 16.23 -9.83
C ASP A 16 14.17 14.90 -10.55
N LEU A 17 13.46 13.86 -10.13
CA LEU A 17 13.45 12.57 -10.81
C LEU A 17 12.42 12.59 -11.92
N GLN A 18 12.87 12.78 -13.15
CA GLN A 18 11.97 12.84 -14.30
C GLN A 18 11.38 11.46 -14.62
N ASN A 19 10.07 11.43 -14.88
CA ASN A 19 9.41 10.25 -15.40
C ASN A 19 9.37 10.32 -16.94
N ALA A 20 10.22 9.53 -17.59
CA ALA A 20 10.25 9.44 -19.05
C ALA A 20 8.95 8.85 -19.66
N THR A 21 8.08 8.19 -18.89
CA THR A 21 6.80 7.68 -19.42
C THR A 21 5.72 8.76 -19.53
N GLY A 22 5.88 9.90 -18.84
CA GLY A 22 4.86 10.96 -18.77
C GLY A 22 3.60 10.59 -17.97
N SER A 23 3.49 9.35 -17.47
CA SER A 23 2.35 8.90 -16.67
C SER A 23 2.39 9.48 -15.25
N PRO A 24 1.24 9.90 -14.67
CA PRO A 24 1.19 10.41 -13.30
C PRO A 24 1.70 9.41 -12.26
N VAL A 25 2.46 9.91 -11.29
CA VAL A 25 2.87 9.14 -10.09
C VAL A 25 1.73 9.21 -9.08
N LEU A 26 1.21 8.04 -8.68
CA LEU A 26 0.07 7.92 -7.76
C LEU A 26 0.50 7.58 -6.33
N CYS A 27 1.59 6.83 -6.18
CA CYS A 27 2.10 6.47 -4.87
C CYS A 27 3.63 6.32 -4.87
N LEU A 28 4.24 6.58 -3.72
CA LEU A 28 5.68 6.50 -3.49
C LEU A 28 5.96 5.62 -2.28
N LYS A 29 6.96 4.74 -2.38
CA LYS A 29 7.46 3.95 -1.24
C LYS A 29 8.97 3.82 -1.26
N HIS A 30 9.56 4.03 -0.08
CA HIS A 30 10.97 3.81 0.17
C HIS A 30 11.15 2.46 0.86
N VAL A 31 12.02 1.61 0.30
CA VAL A 31 12.45 0.36 0.92
C VAL A 31 13.95 0.16 0.70
N SER A 32 14.66 -0.10 1.79
CA SER A 32 16.12 -0.29 1.78
C SER A 32 16.85 0.87 1.10
N ASN A 33 17.44 0.65 -0.08
CA ASN A 33 18.14 1.68 -0.87
C ASN A 33 17.41 1.99 -2.18
N PHE A 34 16.09 1.82 -2.22
CA PHE A 34 15.26 2.02 -3.39
C PHE A 34 14.05 2.90 -3.09
N LEU A 35 13.75 3.80 -4.03
CA LEU A 35 12.50 4.52 -4.12
C LEU A 35 11.67 3.93 -5.25
N PHE A 36 10.51 3.40 -4.90
CA PHE A 36 9.50 2.91 -5.82
C PHE A 36 8.48 4.01 -6.07
N ALA A 37 8.12 4.23 -7.33
CA ALA A 37 7.05 5.12 -7.75
C ALA A 37 6.04 4.35 -8.61
N GLY A 38 4.81 4.23 -8.11
CA GLY A 38 3.70 3.61 -8.81
C GLY A 38 3.00 4.60 -9.72
N LEU A 39 2.85 4.23 -10.99
CA LEU A 39 2.27 5.08 -12.02
C LEU A 39 0.82 4.70 -12.33
N HIS A 40 0.10 5.62 -12.95
CA HIS A 40 -1.27 5.40 -13.43
C HIS A 40 -1.34 4.34 -14.56
N ASP A 41 -0.26 4.12 -15.30
CA ASP A 41 -0.22 3.14 -16.40
C ASP A 41 0.10 1.71 -15.95
N GLY A 42 0.20 1.47 -14.64
CA GLY A 42 0.54 0.15 -14.08
C GLY A 42 2.03 -0.15 -14.02
N THR A 43 2.90 0.82 -14.33
CA THR A 43 4.36 0.69 -14.21
C THR A 43 4.84 1.12 -12.82
N LEU A 44 5.85 0.43 -12.30
CA LEU A 44 6.70 0.90 -11.21
C LEU A 44 8.01 1.44 -11.76
N LEU A 45 8.37 2.65 -11.38
CA LEU A 45 9.72 3.18 -11.52
C LEU A 45 10.50 2.91 -10.24
N ILE A 46 11.77 2.51 -10.37
CA ILE A 46 12.63 2.17 -9.24
C ILE A 46 13.94 2.94 -9.37
N TYR A 47 14.15 3.85 -8.43
CA TYR A 47 15.36 4.66 -8.31
C TYR A 47 16.22 4.11 -7.18
N ARG A 48 17.51 3.92 -7.44
CA ARG A 48 18.48 3.46 -6.42
C ARG A 48 19.14 4.66 -5.76
N ARG A 49 19.42 4.57 -4.47
CA ARG A 49 20.21 5.60 -3.77
C ARG A 49 21.65 5.62 -4.28
N ALA A 50 22.25 6.82 -4.38
CA ALA A 50 23.64 6.96 -4.77
C ALA A 50 24.57 6.24 -3.77
N PRO A 51 25.63 5.53 -4.22
CA PRO A 51 26.55 4.81 -3.32
C PRO A 51 27.26 5.72 -2.30
N GLU A 52 27.52 6.97 -2.68
CA GLU A 52 28.29 7.94 -1.89
C GLU A 52 27.45 9.16 -1.46
N GLY A 53 26.13 9.15 -1.71
CA GLY A 53 25.30 10.34 -1.60
C GLY A 53 24.03 10.15 -0.78
N GLU A 54 23.55 11.26 -0.21
CA GLU A 54 22.26 11.28 0.49
C GLU A 54 21.07 11.20 -0.47
N LEU A 55 21.27 11.43 -1.77
CA LEU A 55 20.20 11.55 -2.78
C LEU A 55 20.03 10.29 -3.65
N TRP A 56 18.88 10.23 -4.34
CA TRP A 56 18.54 9.19 -5.32
C TRP A 56 19.28 9.41 -6.64
N ASN A 57 19.71 8.34 -7.30
CA ASN A 57 20.22 8.40 -8.66
C ASN A 57 19.04 8.53 -9.64
N PRO A 58 19.00 9.59 -10.48
CA PRO A 58 17.96 9.71 -11.51
C PRO A 58 18.08 8.64 -12.59
N GLU A 59 19.31 8.25 -12.91
CA GLU A 59 19.62 7.25 -13.93
C GLU A 59 20.73 6.27 -13.45
N PRO A 60 20.66 4.98 -13.83
CA PRO A 60 19.56 4.36 -14.56
C PRO A 60 18.32 4.11 -13.67
N CYS A 61 17.14 4.50 -14.15
CA CYS A 61 15.88 4.14 -13.53
C CYS A 61 15.41 2.75 -14.03
N ARG A 62 15.14 1.80 -13.12
CA ARG A 62 14.53 0.52 -13.51
C ARG A 62 13.03 0.69 -13.67
N LYS A 63 12.42 -0.09 -14.56
CA LYS A 63 10.98 -0.10 -14.83
C LYS A 63 10.45 -1.52 -14.71
N VAL A 64 9.32 -1.68 -14.02
CA VAL A 64 8.66 -2.97 -13.84
C VAL A 64 7.18 -2.79 -14.15
N LEU A 65 6.66 -3.54 -15.12
CA LEU A 65 5.22 -3.54 -15.42
C LEU A 65 4.50 -4.45 -14.42
N VAL A 66 3.63 -3.88 -13.60
CA VAL A 66 2.81 -4.63 -12.64
C VAL A 66 1.49 -5.06 -13.27
N GLY A 67 0.94 -4.26 -14.18
CA GLY A 67 -0.25 -4.56 -14.94
C GLY A 67 -0.64 -3.38 -15.82
N HIS A 68 -1.90 -3.35 -16.27
CA HIS A 68 -2.42 -2.31 -17.16
C HIS A 68 -3.39 -1.34 -16.46
N GLU A 69 -3.57 -1.50 -15.16
CA GLU A 69 -4.40 -0.63 -14.31
C GLU A 69 -3.50 0.23 -13.41
N PRO A 70 -4.02 1.33 -12.84
CA PRO A 70 -3.24 2.19 -11.96
C PRO A 70 -2.60 1.47 -10.76
N VAL A 71 -1.33 1.79 -10.48
CA VAL A 71 -0.69 1.38 -9.22
C VAL A 71 -1.20 2.27 -8.08
N GLN A 72 -2.34 1.89 -7.50
CA GLN A 72 -3.10 2.74 -6.57
C GLN A 72 -2.42 2.93 -5.20
N THR A 73 -1.87 1.87 -4.61
CA THR A 73 -1.20 1.89 -3.32
C THR A 73 -0.05 0.88 -3.30
N MET A 74 0.97 1.19 -2.50
CA MET A 74 2.09 0.29 -2.23
C MET A 74 2.30 0.12 -0.73
N LEU A 75 2.72 -1.07 -0.33
CA LEU A 75 3.08 -1.40 1.04
C LEU A 75 4.47 -2.06 1.07
N ALA A 76 5.36 -1.50 1.87
CA ALA A 76 6.68 -2.06 2.13
C ALA A 76 6.58 -3.15 3.20
N LEU A 77 7.01 -4.37 2.88
CA LEU A 77 7.00 -5.51 3.80
C LEU A 77 8.34 -6.23 3.73
N ASP A 78 9.15 -6.04 4.77
CA ASP A 78 10.47 -6.65 4.89
C ASP A 78 11.31 -6.36 3.62
N ASP A 79 11.75 -7.38 2.87
CA ASP A 79 12.50 -7.22 1.61
C ASP A 79 11.60 -7.23 0.35
N SER A 80 10.30 -6.93 0.50
CA SER A 80 9.33 -6.91 -0.60
C SER A 80 8.52 -5.62 -0.66
N ILE A 81 8.04 -5.31 -1.87
CA ILE A 81 7.01 -4.30 -2.13
C ILE A 81 5.74 -5.01 -2.57
N TRP A 82 4.64 -4.73 -1.90
CA TRP A 82 3.30 -5.10 -2.35
C TRP A 82 2.73 -3.92 -3.11
N ALA A 83 2.41 -4.10 -4.39
CA ALA A 83 1.84 -3.07 -5.25
C ALA A 83 0.45 -3.50 -5.74
N SER A 84 -0.57 -2.70 -5.46
CA SER A 84 -1.91 -2.94 -5.99
C SER A 84 -2.01 -2.49 -7.44
N CYS A 85 -2.72 -3.24 -8.28
CA CYS A 85 -3.02 -2.89 -9.67
C CYS A 85 -4.37 -3.47 -10.03
N GLY A 86 -5.42 -2.65 -10.10
CA GLY A 86 -6.80 -3.12 -10.28
C GLY A 86 -7.23 -4.05 -9.13
N ASN A 87 -7.83 -5.20 -9.47
CA ASN A 87 -8.34 -6.22 -8.52
C ASN A 87 -7.27 -7.14 -7.91
N SER A 88 -6.00 -6.78 -8.02
CA SER A 88 -4.89 -7.67 -7.69
C SER A 88 -3.78 -6.95 -6.95
N VAL A 89 -2.92 -7.75 -6.31
CA VAL A 89 -1.69 -7.29 -5.67
C VAL A 89 -0.52 -8.10 -6.21
N SER A 90 0.56 -7.41 -6.53
CA SER A 90 1.85 -7.99 -6.89
C SER A 90 2.83 -7.82 -5.75
N VAL A 91 3.40 -8.93 -5.28
CA VAL A 91 4.51 -9.00 -4.33
C VAL A 91 5.80 -9.04 -5.13
N ILE A 92 6.65 -8.05 -4.91
CA ILE A 92 7.87 -7.83 -5.69
C ILE A 92 9.05 -7.88 -4.74
N ASP A 93 9.93 -8.85 -4.95
CA ASP A 93 11.19 -8.94 -4.19
C ASP A 93 12.10 -7.77 -4.58
N VAL A 94 12.62 -7.04 -3.59
CA VAL A 94 13.36 -5.79 -3.83
C VAL A 94 14.72 -6.06 -4.50
N SER A 95 15.31 -7.24 -4.27
CA SER A 95 16.65 -7.57 -4.77
C SER A 95 16.60 -8.10 -6.21
N SER A 96 15.75 -9.11 -6.43
CA SER A 96 15.63 -9.86 -7.68
C SER A 96 14.58 -9.28 -8.63
N LEU A 97 13.66 -8.44 -8.13
CA LEU A 97 12.49 -7.95 -8.84
C LEU A 97 11.56 -9.07 -9.34
N SER A 98 11.64 -10.27 -8.76
CA SER A 98 10.68 -11.34 -9.02
C SER A 98 9.28 -10.94 -8.56
N ILE A 99 8.27 -11.27 -9.36
CA ILE A 99 6.89 -10.86 -9.11
C ILE A 99 6.01 -12.09 -8.89
N GLN A 100 5.28 -12.09 -7.77
CA GLN A 100 4.16 -13.00 -7.52
C GLN A 100 2.87 -12.19 -7.45
N ARG A 101 1.83 -12.60 -8.19
CA ARG A 101 0.55 -11.87 -8.28
C ARG A 101 -0.60 -12.75 -7.80
N PHE A 102 -1.57 -12.14 -7.13
CA PHE A 102 -2.80 -12.78 -6.71
C PHE A 102 -3.98 -11.81 -6.76
N GLU A 103 -5.18 -12.34 -6.98
CA GLU A 103 -6.43 -11.57 -6.96
C GLU A 103 -6.93 -11.44 -5.53
N VAL A 104 -7.49 -10.27 -5.20
CA VAL A 104 -7.92 -9.94 -3.83
C VAL A 104 -9.42 -9.69 -3.74
N HIS A 105 -10.12 -9.69 -4.88
CA HIS A 105 -11.55 -9.53 -4.95
C HIS A 105 -12.18 -10.43 -6.02
N GLN A 106 -13.38 -10.95 -5.74
CA GLN A 106 -14.11 -11.85 -6.67
C GLN A 106 -14.69 -11.08 -7.86
N ASP A 107 -15.08 -9.83 -7.63
CA ASP A 107 -15.47 -8.91 -8.68
C ASP A 107 -14.21 -8.25 -9.29
N PRO A 108 -13.91 -8.47 -10.57
CA PRO A 108 -12.73 -7.94 -11.24
C PRO A 108 -12.76 -6.42 -11.44
N VAL A 109 -13.92 -5.75 -11.30
CA VAL A 109 -13.98 -4.28 -11.41
C VAL A 109 -13.61 -3.57 -10.11
N VAL A 110 -13.53 -4.31 -9.00
CA VAL A 110 -13.21 -3.75 -7.68
C VAL A 110 -11.71 -3.72 -7.49
N SER A 111 -11.15 -2.52 -7.28
CA SER A 111 -9.72 -2.31 -7.10
C SER A 111 -9.34 -2.12 -5.64
N VAL A 112 -8.06 -2.33 -5.32
CA VAL A 112 -7.54 -2.05 -3.97
C VAL A 112 -7.33 -0.55 -3.81
N ALA A 113 -7.91 0.02 -2.76
CA ALA A 113 -7.77 1.44 -2.42
C ALA A 113 -6.68 1.67 -1.37
N HIS A 114 -6.60 0.82 -0.34
CA HIS A 114 -5.67 0.98 0.78
C HIS A 114 -5.15 -0.36 1.28
N MET A 115 -3.89 -0.38 1.74
CA MET A 115 -3.26 -1.55 2.36
C MET A 115 -2.54 -1.16 3.64
N VAL A 116 -2.61 -2.00 4.69
CA VAL A 116 -1.83 -1.84 5.92
C VAL A 116 -1.43 -3.20 6.53
N ARG A 117 -0.19 -3.32 7.00
CA ARG A 117 0.31 -4.55 7.65
C ARG A 117 -0.16 -4.64 9.11
N ALA A 118 -0.64 -5.80 9.52
CA ALA A 118 -0.87 -6.16 10.91
C ALA A 118 -0.35 -7.58 11.18
N GLY A 119 0.77 -7.72 11.91
CA GLY A 119 1.40 -9.02 12.16
C GLY A 119 1.81 -9.72 10.86
N GLY A 120 1.40 -10.98 10.72
CA GLY A 120 1.60 -11.82 9.52
C GLY A 120 0.55 -11.64 8.42
N GLY A 121 -0.20 -10.54 8.44
CA GLY A 121 -1.21 -10.27 7.42
C GLY A 121 -1.28 -8.81 6.96
N VAL A 122 -1.94 -8.61 5.83
CA VAL A 122 -2.20 -7.30 5.23
C VAL A 122 -3.70 -7.09 5.15
N TRP A 123 -4.19 -6.05 5.83
CA TRP A 123 -5.55 -5.57 5.66
C TRP A 123 -5.64 -4.71 4.41
N MET A 124 -6.67 -4.97 3.61
CA MET A 124 -6.97 -4.28 2.36
C MET A 124 -8.38 -3.71 2.40
N ALA A 125 -8.49 -2.47 1.95
CA ALA A 125 -9.77 -1.84 1.63
C ALA A 125 -9.87 -1.65 0.11
N PHE A 126 -11.10 -1.62 -0.39
CA PHE A 126 -11.39 -1.64 -1.82
C PHE A 126 -12.07 -0.35 -2.28
N SER A 127 -12.07 -0.13 -3.61
CA SER A 127 -12.71 1.03 -4.25
C SER A 127 -14.22 1.06 -4.02
N GLU A 128 -14.82 -0.12 -3.96
CA GLU A 128 -16.25 -0.34 -3.80
C GLU A 128 -16.55 -1.26 -2.62
N GLY A 129 -17.78 -1.16 -2.11
CA GLY A 129 -18.23 -1.91 -0.95
C GLY A 129 -17.74 -1.32 0.38
N SER A 130 -18.16 -1.98 1.46
CA SER A 130 -17.88 -1.56 2.85
C SER A 130 -17.05 -2.58 3.63
N CYS A 131 -16.53 -3.61 2.95
CA CYS A 131 -15.72 -4.64 3.57
C CYS A 131 -14.22 -4.32 3.49
N ILE A 132 -13.49 -4.73 4.50
CA ILE A 132 -12.04 -4.87 4.47
C ILE A 132 -11.67 -6.35 4.56
N ARG A 133 -10.56 -6.75 3.94
CA ARG A 133 -10.09 -8.14 3.91
C ARG A 133 -8.67 -8.27 4.41
N LEU A 134 -8.38 -9.34 5.12
CA LEU A 134 -7.06 -9.71 5.61
C LEU A 134 -6.50 -10.83 4.72
N PHE A 135 -5.29 -10.63 4.21
CA PHE A 135 -4.55 -11.63 3.46
C PHE A 135 -3.28 -12.02 4.21
N HIS A 136 -2.93 -13.30 4.20
CA HIS A 136 -1.70 -13.79 4.80
C HIS A 136 -0.48 -13.34 3.98
N THR A 137 0.63 -12.97 4.63
CA THR A 137 1.80 -12.43 3.93
C THR A 137 2.60 -13.47 3.15
N GLU A 138 2.54 -14.74 3.55
CA GLU A 138 3.35 -15.80 2.92
C GLU A 138 2.53 -16.63 1.92
N THR A 139 1.32 -17.04 2.31
CA THR A 139 0.47 -17.91 1.47
C THR A 139 -0.39 -17.10 0.50
N LEU A 140 -0.51 -15.77 0.73
CA LEU A 140 -1.36 -14.86 -0.04
C LEU A 140 -2.86 -15.22 0.01
N GLU A 141 -3.23 -16.10 0.95
CA GLU A 141 -4.61 -16.55 1.12
C GLU A 141 -5.44 -15.51 1.87
N HIS A 142 -6.72 -15.44 1.49
CA HIS A 142 -7.71 -14.67 2.22
C HIS A 142 -8.00 -15.32 3.58
N LEU A 143 -7.75 -14.60 4.67
CA LEU A 143 -7.93 -15.07 6.03
C LEU A 143 -9.25 -14.60 6.65
N GLN A 144 -9.64 -13.35 6.40
CA GLN A 144 -10.76 -12.73 7.11
C GLN A 144 -11.38 -11.60 6.30
N GLU A 145 -12.69 -11.42 6.43
CA GLU A 145 -13.43 -10.25 5.94
C GLU A 145 -14.19 -9.59 7.09
N ILE A 146 -14.18 -8.26 7.15
CA ILE A 146 -14.97 -7.47 8.10
C ILE A 146 -15.79 -6.44 7.33
N ASN A 147 -17.12 -6.52 7.47
CA ASN A 147 -18.02 -5.49 6.96
C ASN A 147 -18.07 -4.31 7.93
N ILE A 148 -17.62 -3.14 7.48
CA ILE A 148 -17.55 -1.91 8.28
C ILE A 148 -18.92 -1.26 8.48
N SER A 149 -19.87 -1.45 7.54
CA SER A 149 -21.21 -0.86 7.65
C SER A 149 -22.02 -1.37 8.85
N THR A 150 -21.86 -2.64 9.21
CA THR A 150 -22.52 -3.21 10.40
C THR A 150 -21.97 -2.60 11.69
N ARG A 151 -20.68 -2.21 11.68
CA ARG A 151 -19.98 -1.58 12.81
C ARG A 151 -20.23 -0.07 12.92
N SER A 152 -20.75 0.57 11.87
CA SER A 152 -21.13 2.00 11.85
C SER A 152 -22.63 2.26 12.07
N SER A 153 -23.44 1.20 12.10
CA SER A 153 -24.92 1.27 12.09
C SER A 153 -25.55 2.00 13.28
N PHE A 154 -24.77 2.31 14.32
CA PHE A 154 -25.22 3.09 15.47
C PHE A 154 -25.44 4.59 15.18
N HIS A 155 -24.96 5.12 14.05
CA HIS A 155 -24.88 6.58 13.85
C HIS A 155 -25.58 7.15 12.60
N SER A 156 -26.08 6.35 11.65
CA SER A 156 -26.86 6.91 10.53
C SER A 156 -27.82 5.90 9.86
N SER A 157 -29.00 6.39 9.47
CA SER A 157 -30.04 5.63 8.76
C SER A 157 -29.80 5.52 7.24
N SER A 158 -28.82 6.24 6.69
CA SER A 158 -28.43 6.14 5.28
C SER A 158 -27.22 5.21 5.11
N GLN A 159 -27.45 3.90 5.12
CA GLN A 159 -26.43 2.87 4.86
C GLN A 159 -25.92 2.83 3.41
N LYS A 160 -26.20 3.85 2.60
CA LYS A 160 -25.77 3.89 1.20
C LYS A 160 -24.36 4.48 1.13
N ASN A 161 -23.43 3.70 0.58
CA ASN A 161 -22.07 4.09 0.17
C ASN A 161 -21.07 4.39 1.32
N LEU A 162 -21.05 3.55 2.36
CA LEU A 162 -19.91 3.57 3.29
C LEU A 162 -18.67 2.99 2.60
N ARG A 163 -17.76 3.86 2.19
CA ARG A 163 -16.46 3.52 1.60
C ARG A 163 -15.34 3.79 2.61
N VAL A 164 -14.38 2.88 2.69
CA VAL A 164 -13.16 3.08 3.48
C VAL A 164 -12.21 4.01 2.70
N THR A 165 -11.70 5.03 3.39
CA THR A 165 -10.83 6.08 2.80
C THR A 165 -9.43 6.10 3.39
N SER A 166 -9.20 5.36 4.47
CA SER A 166 -7.87 5.19 5.06
C SER A 166 -7.83 3.99 5.99
N LEU A 167 -6.66 3.36 6.07
CA LEU A 167 -6.34 2.33 7.04
C LEU A 167 -5.05 2.71 7.77
N LEU A 168 -5.00 2.51 9.08
CA LEU A 168 -3.81 2.73 9.90
C LEU A 168 -3.73 1.68 11.00
N ILE A 169 -2.52 1.20 11.29
CA ILE A 169 -2.26 0.38 12.47
C ILE A 169 -1.52 1.24 13.49
N CYS A 170 -2.12 1.42 14.66
CA CYS A 170 -1.56 2.25 15.71
C CYS A 170 -2.03 1.73 17.08
N GLN A 171 -1.08 1.59 18.02
CA GLN A 171 -1.35 1.19 19.41
C GLN A 171 -2.14 -0.15 19.53
N GLY A 172 -1.84 -1.12 18.66
CA GLY A 172 -2.51 -2.42 18.66
C GLY A 172 -3.95 -2.39 18.12
N LEU A 173 -4.36 -1.29 17.49
CA LEU A 173 -5.66 -1.13 16.85
C LEU A 173 -5.49 -0.96 15.34
N LEU A 174 -6.44 -1.51 14.59
CA LEU A 174 -6.71 -1.16 13.21
C LEU A 174 -7.72 -0.03 13.18
N TRP A 175 -7.29 1.12 12.69
CA TRP A 175 -8.07 2.32 12.50
C TRP A 175 -8.56 2.36 11.06
N VAL A 176 -9.87 2.52 10.90
CA VAL A 176 -10.57 2.55 9.62
C VAL A 176 -11.25 3.90 9.48
N GLY A 177 -10.75 4.76 8.60
CA GLY A 177 -11.40 6.00 8.23
C GLY A 177 -12.40 5.78 7.10
N THR A 178 -13.54 6.46 7.14
CA THR A 178 -14.62 6.31 6.17
C THR A 178 -14.95 7.62 5.46
N ALA A 179 -15.58 7.53 4.28
CA ALA A 179 -16.03 8.69 3.52
C ALA A 179 -17.11 9.54 4.23
N GLN A 180 -17.73 9.01 5.29
CA GLN A 180 -18.72 9.73 6.11
C GLN A 180 -18.07 10.51 7.26
N GLY A 181 -16.73 10.49 7.38
CA GLY A 181 -16.01 11.12 8.50
C GLY A 181 -16.06 10.31 9.81
N ILE A 182 -16.58 9.08 9.77
CA ILE A 182 -16.59 8.16 10.91
C ILE A 182 -15.27 7.39 10.94
N ILE A 183 -14.69 7.26 12.13
CA ILE A 183 -13.51 6.44 12.42
C ILE A 183 -13.96 5.22 13.22
N ILE A 184 -13.57 4.03 12.77
CA ILE A 184 -13.84 2.77 13.44
C ILE A 184 -12.52 2.14 13.85
N THR A 185 -12.44 1.67 15.10
CA THR A 185 -11.26 0.98 15.62
C THR A 185 -11.56 -0.48 15.91
N LEU A 186 -10.70 -1.36 15.44
CA LEU A 186 -10.79 -2.80 15.67
C LEU A 186 -9.52 -3.27 16.40
N PRO A 187 -9.62 -4.10 17.45
CA PRO A 187 -8.43 -4.65 18.09
C PRO A 187 -7.69 -5.56 17.11
N VAL A 188 -6.37 -5.40 17.01
CA VAL A 188 -5.51 -6.33 16.29
C VAL A 188 -5.13 -7.45 17.27
N PRO A 189 -5.40 -8.73 16.94
CA PRO A 189 -4.97 -9.84 17.79
C PRO A 189 -3.45 -9.75 18.00
N LYS A 190 -3.03 -9.63 19.26
CA LYS A 190 -1.62 -9.81 19.60
C LYS A 190 -1.31 -11.29 19.50
N LEU A 191 -0.22 -11.64 18.83
CA LEU A 191 0.42 -12.95 19.01
C LEU A 191 1.07 -12.95 20.39
N GLU A 192 0.27 -13.08 21.46
CA GLU A 192 0.81 -13.31 22.80
C GLU A 192 1.25 -14.78 22.90
N GLY A 193 2.57 -15.00 22.95
CA GLY A 193 3.15 -16.15 23.63
C GLY A 193 3.06 -17.51 22.94
N ILE A 194 3.60 -17.66 21.72
CA ILE A 194 4.23 -18.95 21.39
C ILE A 194 5.57 -18.95 22.12
N PRO A 195 5.83 -19.84 23.10
CA PRO A 195 7.15 -19.93 23.69
C PRO A 195 8.14 -20.27 22.58
N LYS A 196 9.19 -19.45 22.42
CA LYS A 196 10.37 -19.91 21.68
C LYS A 196 10.87 -21.15 22.41
N ILE A 197 10.82 -22.31 21.77
CA ILE A 197 11.51 -23.50 22.26
C ILE A 197 13.00 -23.15 22.21
N THR A 198 13.55 -22.76 23.36
CA THR A 198 14.99 -22.75 23.65
C THR A 198 15.50 -24.17 23.83
#